data_AF-A0A7W7Y8Q5-F1
#
_entry.id   AF-A0A7W7Y8Q5-F1
#
_cell.length_a   1.000
_cell.length_b   1.000
_cell.length_c   1.000
_cell.angle_alpha   90.00
_cell.angle_beta   90.00
_cell.angle_gamma   90.00
#
_symmetry.space_group_name_H-M   'P 1'
#
loop_
_entity.id
_entity.type
_entity.pdbx_description
1 polymer ?
#
loop_
_entity_poly.entity_id
_entity_poly.type
_entity_poly.pdbx_seq_one_letter_code
_entity_poly.pdbx_strand_id
1 'polypeptide(L)'
;MKSSSESLLDAVSQSGAHDAADLLERASGEDAARVLQQLNPMVAQQVLEEMQEQPRTAALTFVPVQKARQWEKNREYPEDSIGWLMEAPVAVFRPDATARDTIEEVRSLSKKAFVTYGYITDEAGHLKGLLVMRDLMLAAPEARLEDIMIREPFTLDPAMELTEAMRVVVNKHYPVYPVCDQGGILLGLVRGQALFEARAIEISAQVGSMVGVEKEERLSTPLLRSLRFRHPWLQINLVTCFVAAAVVGVFQGTLDRMVLLAVFLPVLAGQSGNTGCQALAVALRGMTLGDLKPGEERQLVLKEGLLGLLNGMLVGISAGIGMWAYARYNANPHALTLAGVVWLAMTSSCVVSGLSGALIPLLLRKLGTDPATASSIFLTTATDVISMGTFLGLATLLVP
;
A
#
# COMPACT_ATOMS: atom_id res chain seq x y z
N MET A 1 -21.57 -7.56 28.94
CA MET A 1 -20.45 -6.66 29.29
C MET A 1 -19.20 -7.25 28.68
N LYS A 2 -18.58 -6.58 27.70
CA LYS A 2 -17.26 -6.99 27.21
C LYS A 2 -16.24 -6.86 28.35
N SER A 3 -15.27 -7.76 28.44
CA SER A 3 -14.17 -7.61 29.39
C SER A 3 -13.42 -6.30 29.12
N SER A 4 -12.85 -5.64 30.14
CA SER A 4 -12.02 -4.43 29.97
C SER A 4 -10.95 -4.62 28.88
N SER A 5 -10.38 -5.83 28.81
CA SER A 5 -9.37 -6.21 27.82
C SER A 5 -9.93 -6.38 26.40
N GLU A 6 -11.17 -6.82 26.23
CA GLU A 6 -11.81 -6.92 24.90
C GLU A 6 -12.16 -5.53 24.37
N SER A 7 -12.62 -4.64 25.24
CA SER A 7 -12.87 -3.24 24.87
C SER A 7 -11.58 -2.53 24.45
N LEU A 8 -10.45 -2.83 25.10
CA LEU A 8 -9.14 -2.28 24.74
C LEU A 8 -8.66 -2.83 23.38
N LEU A 9 -8.78 -4.14 23.16
CA LEU A 9 -8.42 -4.76 21.88
C LEU A 9 -9.21 -4.16 20.71
N ASP A 10 -10.52 -3.99 20.88
CA ASP A 10 -11.38 -3.37 19.85
C ASP A 10 -10.94 -1.94 19.55
N ALA A 11 -10.65 -1.13 20.58
CA ALA A 11 -10.21 0.25 20.43
C ALA A 11 -8.85 0.34 19.72
N VAL A 12 -7.90 -0.51 20.11
CA VAL A 12 -6.56 -0.59 19.52
C VAL A 12 -6.62 -1.03 18.06
N SER A 13 -7.43 -2.05 17.74
CA SER A 13 -7.55 -2.58 16.37
C SER A 13 -8.18 -1.59 15.39
N GLN A 14 -8.95 -0.61 15.89
CA GLN A 14 -9.58 0.44 15.08
C GLN A 14 -8.74 1.71 14.97
N SER A 15 -7.62 1.78 15.68
CA SER A 15 -6.76 2.96 15.78
C SER A 15 -5.54 2.83 14.86
N GLY A 16 -4.94 3.96 14.48
CA GLY A 16 -3.62 3.98 13.86
C GLY A 16 -2.55 3.51 14.85
N ALA A 17 -1.36 3.11 14.36
CA ALA A 17 -0.30 2.55 15.21
C ALA A 17 0.06 3.46 16.40
N HIS A 18 0.17 4.76 16.15
CA HIS A 18 0.48 5.75 17.17
C HIS A 18 -0.67 5.96 18.19
N ASP A 19 -1.93 6.07 17.75
CA ASP A 19 -3.10 6.14 18.63
C ASP A 19 -3.24 4.86 19.48
N ALA A 20 -2.95 3.70 18.87
CA ALA A 20 -2.91 2.41 19.55
C ALA A 20 -1.82 2.37 20.61
N ALA A 21 -0.61 2.87 20.32
CA ALA A 21 0.46 3.00 21.30
C ALA A 21 0.02 3.87 22.49
N ASP A 22 -0.53 5.07 22.24
CA ASP A 22 -1.06 5.97 23.28
C ASP A 22 -2.08 5.27 24.21
N LEU A 23 -2.94 4.39 23.66
CA LEU A 23 -3.91 3.62 24.44
C LEU A 23 -3.25 2.53 25.28
N LEU A 24 -2.29 1.80 24.70
CA LEU A 24 -1.57 0.72 25.38
C LEU A 24 -0.63 1.24 26.48
N GLU A 25 -0.02 2.41 26.28
CA GLU A 25 0.84 3.05 27.29
C GLU A 25 0.08 3.45 28.56
N ARG A 26 -1.24 3.72 28.44
CA ARG A 26 -2.13 4.04 29.56
C ARG A 26 -2.71 2.79 30.24
N ALA A 27 -2.61 1.64 29.59
CA ALA A 27 -3.08 0.37 30.12
C ALA A 27 -2.04 -0.26 31.07
N SER A 28 -2.45 -1.31 31.77
CA SER A 28 -1.49 -2.12 32.53
C SER A 28 -0.55 -2.85 31.56
N GLY A 29 0.71 -3.08 31.97
CA GLY A 29 1.66 -3.83 31.13
C GLY A 29 1.16 -5.22 30.75
N GLU A 30 0.38 -5.87 31.62
CA GLU A 30 -0.25 -7.15 31.35
C GLU A 30 -1.34 -7.05 30.26
N ASP A 31 -2.23 -6.06 30.34
CA ASP A 31 -3.26 -5.85 29.34
C ASP A 31 -2.66 -5.45 27.98
N ALA A 32 -1.64 -4.59 28.00
CA ALA A 32 -0.90 -4.21 26.79
C ALA A 32 -0.25 -5.44 26.13
N ALA A 33 0.43 -6.28 26.91
CA ALA A 33 1.00 -7.53 26.41
C ALA A 33 -0.07 -8.47 25.84
N ARG A 34 -1.24 -8.56 26.49
CA ARG A 34 -2.34 -9.41 26.03
C ARG A 34 -2.94 -8.92 24.71
N VAL A 35 -3.08 -7.61 24.54
CA VAL A 35 -3.59 -7.00 23.31
C VAL A 35 -2.58 -7.14 22.17
N LEU A 36 -1.32 -6.79 22.38
CA LEU A 36 -0.25 -6.91 21.36
C LEU A 36 -0.13 -8.33 20.82
N GLN A 37 -0.32 -9.35 21.67
CA GLN A 37 -0.25 -10.75 21.26
C GLN A 37 -1.42 -11.21 20.38
N GLN A 38 -2.53 -10.48 20.36
CA GLN A 38 -3.73 -10.77 19.57
C GLN A 38 -3.82 -9.97 18.26
N LEU A 39 -3.03 -8.90 18.14
CA LEU A 39 -2.95 -8.13 16.90
C LEU A 39 -2.25 -8.92 15.79
N ASN A 40 -2.52 -8.54 14.54
CA ASN A 40 -1.71 -8.97 13.42
C ASN A 40 -0.23 -8.60 13.68
N PRO A 41 0.74 -9.49 13.44
CA PRO A 41 2.15 -9.23 13.75
C PRO A 41 2.70 -7.94 13.11
N MET A 42 2.25 -7.59 11.90
CA MET A 42 2.60 -6.34 11.22
C MET A 42 2.20 -5.12 12.07
N VAL A 43 0.94 -5.09 12.50
CA VAL A 43 0.36 -4.00 13.30
C VAL A 43 0.99 -3.97 14.70
N ALA A 44 1.22 -5.14 15.31
CA ALA A 44 1.84 -5.23 16.62
C ALA A 44 3.24 -4.59 16.62
N GLN A 45 4.03 -4.83 15.57
CA GLN A 45 5.35 -4.22 15.41
C GLN A 45 5.27 -2.70 15.24
N GLN A 46 4.40 -2.22 14.35
CA GLN A 46 4.18 -0.77 14.16
C GLN A 46 3.80 -0.07 15.47
N VAL A 47 2.92 -0.68 16.26
CA VAL A 47 2.53 -0.15 17.58
C VAL A 47 3.73 -0.14 18.54
N LEU A 48 4.54 -1.21 18.57
CA LEU A 48 5.73 -1.29 19.43
C LEU A 48 6.81 -0.26 19.06
N GLU A 49 6.91 0.11 17.79
CA GLU A 49 7.83 1.15 17.32
C GLU A 49 7.41 2.53 17.82
N GLU A 50 6.11 2.81 17.82
CA GLU A 50 5.51 4.05 18.31
C GLU A 50 5.49 4.17 19.85
N MET A 51 5.55 3.04 20.56
CA MET A 51 5.59 3.04 22.03
C MET A 51 6.90 3.59 22.61
N GLN A 52 6.76 4.39 23.65
CA GLN A 52 7.84 4.86 24.52
C GLN A 52 8.56 3.69 25.18
N GLU A 53 9.87 3.87 25.40
CA GLU A 53 10.76 2.81 25.87
C GLU A 53 10.33 2.18 27.20
N GLN A 54 9.90 2.99 28.17
CA GLN A 54 9.49 2.50 29.48
C GLN A 54 8.19 1.67 29.44
N PRO A 55 7.06 2.17 28.91
CA PRO A 55 5.85 1.37 28.73
C PRO A 55 6.06 0.13 27.86
N ARG A 56 6.83 0.25 26.77
CA ARG A 56 7.17 -0.88 25.91
C ARG A 56 7.87 -1.99 26.69
N THR A 57 8.90 -1.64 27.47
CA THR A 57 9.64 -2.60 28.30
C THR A 57 8.73 -3.23 29.37
N ALA A 58 7.84 -2.43 29.97
CA ALA A 58 6.87 -2.93 30.93
C ALA A 58 5.90 -3.95 30.30
N ALA A 59 5.39 -3.69 29.09
CA ALA A 59 4.55 -4.63 28.36
C ALA A 59 5.32 -5.90 27.96
N LEU A 60 6.53 -5.76 27.42
CA LEU A 60 7.36 -6.90 27.00
C LEU A 60 7.73 -7.84 28.16
N THR A 61 7.73 -7.35 29.41
CA THR A 61 7.96 -8.18 30.61
C THR A 61 6.87 -9.25 30.80
N PHE A 62 5.65 -9.01 30.31
CA PHE A 62 4.53 -9.96 30.38
C PHE A 62 4.37 -10.80 29.09
N VAL A 63 5.17 -10.54 28.07
CA VAL A 63 5.19 -11.31 26.82
C VAL A 63 6.13 -12.51 27.01
N PRO A 64 5.79 -13.71 26.51
CA PRO A 64 6.70 -14.85 26.54
C PRO A 64 8.05 -14.48 25.91
N VAL A 65 9.16 -14.80 26.61
CA VAL A 65 10.53 -14.41 26.23
C VAL A 65 10.86 -14.74 24.77
N GLN A 66 10.39 -15.88 24.27
CA GLN A 66 10.58 -16.29 22.88
C GLN A 66 9.91 -15.33 21.88
N LYS A 67 8.69 -14.86 22.19
CA LYS A 67 7.94 -13.92 21.35
C LYS A 67 8.53 -12.51 21.42
N ALA A 68 8.96 -12.07 22.60
CA ALA A 68 9.64 -10.78 22.75
C ALA A 68 10.97 -10.73 21.94
N ARG A 69 11.80 -11.78 22.04
CA ARG A 69 13.02 -11.90 21.22
C ARG A 69 12.74 -11.96 19.73
N GLN A 70 11.67 -12.65 19.33
CA GLN A 70 11.24 -12.66 17.94
C GLN A 70 10.88 -11.25 17.47
N TRP A 71 10.14 -10.50 18.30
CA TRP A 71 9.77 -9.14 17.92
C TRP A 71 10.97 -8.23 17.74
N GLU A 72 11.99 -8.34 18.60
CA GLU A 72 13.26 -7.62 18.43
C GLU A 72 13.95 -8.00 17.11
N LYS A 73 14.04 -9.30 16.80
CA LYS A 73 14.64 -9.81 15.57
C LYS A 73 13.92 -9.32 14.31
N ASN A 74 12.59 -9.25 14.34
CA ASN A 74 11.81 -8.79 13.19
C ASN A 74 12.16 -7.35 12.78
N ARG A 75 12.57 -6.50 13.74
CA ARG A 75 12.96 -5.10 13.48
C ARG A 75 14.26 -4.95 12.68
N GLU A 76 15.01 -6.04 12.51
CA GLU A 76 16.18 -6.07 11.63
C GLU A 76 15.79 -6.12 10.14
N TYR A 77 14.52 -6.38 9.83
CA TYR A 77 13.99 -6.48 8.47
C TYR A 77 13.18 -5.24 8.08
N PRO A 78 13.03 -4.95 6.78
CA PRO A 78 12.18 -3.85 6.31
C PRO A 78 10.71 -4.03 6.73
N GLU A 79 10.01 -2.93 7.02
CA GLU A 79 8.62 -2.93 7.54
C GLU A 79 7.64 -3.73 6.66
N ASP A 80 7.78 -3.67 5.33
CA ASP A 80 6.89 -4.35 4.38
C ASP A 80 7.38 -5.76 3.96
N SER A 81 8.29 -6.37 4.73
CA SER A 81 8.89 -7.69 4.42
C SER A 81 8.29 -8.85 5.23
N ILE A 82 8.56 -10.08 4.77
CA ILE A 82 8.21 -11.32 5.48
C ILE A 82 8.86 -11.42 6.87
N GLY A 83 10.09 -10.94 7.01
CA GLY A 83 10.83 -10.93 8.27
C GLY A 83 10.21 -10.00 9.32
N TRP A 84 9.50 -8.95 8.90
CA TRP A 84 8.74 -8.11 9.81
C TRP A 84 7.48 -8.81 10.34
N LEU A 85 6.81 -9.56 9.46
CA LEU A 85 5.54 -10.26 9.73
C LEU A 85 5.72 -11.59 10.49
N MET A 86 6.91 -12.19 10.49
CA MET A 86 7.10 -13.56 11.01
C MET A 86 6.90 -13.68 12.53
N GLU A 87 6.33 -14.80 12.97
CA GLU A 87 6.23 -15.18 14.38
C GLU A 87 7.29 -16.22 14.74
N ALA A 88 7.53 -16.40 16.04
CA ALA A 88 8.48 -17.37 16.54
C ALA A 88 8.08 -18.79 16.11
N PRO A 89 9.05 -19.64 15.70
CA PRO A 89 8.72 -21.00 15.32
C PRO A 89 8.23 -21.80 16.52
N VAL A 90 7.10 -22.49 16.32
CA VAL A 90 6.48 -23.39 17.30
C VAL A 90 6.51 -24.82 16.77
N ALA A 91 6.47 -25.81 17.67
CA ALA A 91 6.47 -27.23 17.33
C ALA A 91 7.67 -27.62 16.43
N VAL A 92 8.88 -27.34 16.92
CA VAL A 92 10.14 -27.70 16.26
C VAL A 92 10.73 -28.94 16.92
N PHE A 93 11.00 -29.97 16.14
CA PHE A 93 11.44 -31.29 16.62
C PHE A 93 12.75 -31.72 15.96
N ARG A 94 13.34 -32.79 16.50
CA ARG A 94 14.55 -33.43 15.97
C ARG A 94 14.19 -34.60 15.03
N PRO A 95 15.03 -34.93 14.03
CA PRO A 95 14.71 -35.97 13.05
C PRO A 95 14.56 -37.37 13.66
N ASP A 96 15.30 -37.64 14.74
CA ASP A 96 15.37 -38.92 15.45
C ASP A 96 14.24 -39.11 16.47
N ALA A 97 13.46 -38.07 16.76
CA ALA A 97 12.31 -38.16 17.66
C ALA A 97 11.28 -39.16 17.12
N THR A 98 10.58 -39.84 18.03
CA THR A 98 9.54 -40.80 17.66
C THR A 98 8.19 -40.11 17.47
N ALA A 99 7.32 -40.70 16.65
CA ALA A 99 5.95 -40.23 16.49
C ALA A 99 5.20 -40.15 17.83
N ARG A 100 5.38 -41.14 18.70
CA ARG A 100 4.77 -41.19 20.05
C ARG A 100 5.14 -39.97 20.89
N ASP A 101 6.43 -39.72 21.07
CA ASP A 101 6.93 -38.65 21.93
C ASP A 101 6.51 -37.29 21.38
N THR A 102 6.57 -37.15 20.04
CA THR A 102 6.14 -35.95 19.33
C THR A 102 4.65 -35.66 19.53
N ILE A 103 3.78 -36.68 19.49
CA ILE A 103 2.34 -36.51 19.74
C ILE A 103 2.10 -36.01 21.17
N GLU A 104 2.81 -36.53 22.17
CA GLU A 104 2.69 -36.07 23.55
C GLU A 104 3.17 -34.63 23.72
N GLU A 105 4.29 -34.27 23.09
CA GLU A 105 4.80 -32.90 23.10
C GLU A 105 3.84 -31.93 22.40
N VAL A 106 3.35 -32.28 21.20
CA VAL A 106 2.33 -31.50 20.48
C VAL A 106 1.08 -31.32 21.33
N ARG A 107 0.63 -32.35 22.06
CA ARG A 107 -0.53 -32.26 22.96
C ARG A 107 -0.30 -31.26 24.09
N SER A 108 0.92 -31.18 24.62
CA SER A 108 1.30 -30.18 25.64
C SER A 108 1.37 -28.77 25.04
N LEU A 109 2.01 -28.62 23.87
CA LEU A 109 2.16 -27.35 23.15
C LEU A 109 0.82 -26.77 22.70
N SER A 110 -0.10 -27.62 22.24
CA SER A 110 -1.42 -27.21 21.75
C SER A 110 -2.31 -26.58 22.82
N LYS A 111 -1.95 -26.72 24.11
CA LYS A 111 -2.61 -26.01 25.22
C LYS A 111 -2.20 -24.55 25.32
N LYS A 112 -1.08 -24.16 24.71
CA LYS A 112 -0.45 -22.84 24.83
C LYS A 112 -0.38 -22.09 23.50
N ALA A 113 -0.28 -22.80 22.39
CA ALA A 113 -0.11 -22.23 21.06
C ALA A 113 -0.92 -23.03 20.03
N PHE A 114 -1.37 -22.33 18.98
CA PHE A 114 -2.04 -22.98 17.86
C PHE A 114 -1.01 -23.60 16.91
N VAL A 115 -0.88 -24.93 16.99
CA VAL A 115 0.06 -25.73 16.20
C VAL A 115 -0.66 -26.31 14.98
N THR A 116 -0.22 -25.96 13.78
CA THR A 116 -0.78 -26.46 12.51
C THR A 116 0.13 -27.49 11.83
N TYR A 117 1.45 -27.24 11.88
CA TYR A 117 2.49 -28.11 11.35
C TYR A 117 3.59 -28.27 12.39
N GLY A 118 4.30 -29.40 12.32
CA GLY A 118 5.58 -29.59 13.00
C GLY A 118 6.72 -29.31 12.02
N TYR A 119 7.83 -28.79 12.52
CA TYR A 119 9.02 -28.50 11.72
C TYR A 119 10.20 -29.29 12.25
N ILE A 120 10.97 -29.90 11.37
CA ILE A 120 12.09 -30.77 11.77
C ILE A 120 13.39 -30.06 11.42
N THR A 121 14.25 -29.89 12.42
CA THR A 121 15.52 -29.16 12.27
C THR A 121 16.71 -29.99 12.74
N ASP A 122 17.88 -29.78 12.13
CA ASP A 122 19.14 -30.30 12.63
C ASP A 122 19.69 -29.47 13.80
N GLU A 123 20.75 -29.94 14.47
CA GLU A 123 21.36 -29.26 15.64
C GLU A 123 21.74 -27.81 15.38
N ALA A 124 22.09 -27.47 14.14
CA ALA A 124 22.41 -26.12 13.71
C ALA A 124 21.17 -25.27 13.36
N GLY A 125 19.97 -25.84 13.40
CA GLY A 125 18.70 -25.15 13.14
C GLY A 125 18.25 -25.16 11.68
N HIS A 126 18.91 -25.92 10.81
CA HIS A 126 18.49 -26.01 9.40
C HIS A 126 17.19 -26.80 9.27
N LEU A 127 16.23 -26.25 8.53
CA LEU A 127 14.97 -26.92 8.25
C LEU A 127 15.21 -28.13 7.32
N LYS A 128 14.92 -29.33 7.82
CA LYS A 128 15.03 -30.60 7.07
C LYS A 128 13.69 -31.10 6.54
N GLY A 129 12.62 -30.81 7.25
CA GLY A 129 11.30 -31.31 6.87
C GLY A 129 10.14 -30.65 7.60
N LEU A 130 8.96 -30.94 7.09
CA LEU A 130 7.68 -30.51 7.62
C LEU A 130 6.82 -31.73 7.94
N LEU A 131 6.13 -31.67 9.07
CA LEU A 131 5.29 -32.72 9.59
C LEU A 131 3.83 -32.27 9.60
N VAL A 132 2.98 -33.00 8.88
CA VAL A 132 1.54 -32.79 8.87
C VAL A 132 0.92 -33.57 10.03
N MET A 133 0.08 -32.92 10.84
CA MET A 133 -0.50 -33.52 12.05
C MET A 133 -1.26 -34.82 11.76
N ARG A 134 -1.98 -34.89 10.63
CA ARG A 134 -2.68 -36.10 10.20
C ARG A 134 -1.72 -37.28 10.00
N ASP A 135 -0.59 -37.03 9.33
CA ASP A 135 0.34 -38.09 8.97
C ASP A 135 1.13 -38.55 10.21
N LEU A 136 1.45 -37.63 11.14
CA LEU A 136 1.97 -37.97 12.47
C LEU A 136 1.02 -38.88 13.25
N MET A 137 -0.29 -38.59 13.24
CA MET A 137 -1.30 -39.37 13.96
C MET A 137 -1.53 -40.77 13.37
N LEU A 138 -1.21 -40.98 12.09
CA LEU A 138 -1.35 -42.26 11.39
C LEU A 138 -0.06 -43.10 11.42
N ALA A 139 1.07 -42.50 11.77
CA ALA A 139 2.36 -43.18 11.83
C ALA A 139 2.40 -44.24 12.95
N ALA A 140 3.26 -45.25 12.77
CA ALA A 140 3.58 -46.17 13.85
C ALA A 140 4.23 -45.41 15.02
N PRO A 141 3.90 -45.71 16.29
CA PRO A 141 4.38 -44.93 17.43
C PRO A 141 5.91 -44.84 17.52
N GLU A 142 6.62 -45.88 17.08
CA GLU A 142 8.08 -46.00 17.08
C GLU A 142 8.75 -45.45 15.81
N ALA A 143 7.97 -45.05 14.79
CA ALA A 143 8.52 -44.46 13.58
C ALA A 143 9.22 -43.14 13.91
N ARG A 144 10.38 -42.91 13.29
CA ARG A 144 11.12 -41.66 13.45
C ARG A 144 10.51 -40.57 12.59
N LEU A 145 10.65 -39.32 13.03
CA LEU A 145 10.16 -38.18 12.26
C LEU A 145 10.83 -38.06 10.89
N GLU A 146 12.11 -38.42 10.77
CA GLU A 146 12.85 -38.41 9.48
C GLU A 146 12.25 -39.33 8.39
N ASP A 147 11.52 -40.36 8.81
CA ASP A 147 10.90 -41.36 7.92
C ASP A 147 9.51 -40.93 7.45
N ILE A 148 8.82 -40.09 8.21
CA ILE A 148 7.43 -39.67 7.94
C ILE A 148 7.29 -38.20 7.50
N MET A 149 8.38 -37.43 7.56
CA MET A 149 8.36 -36.02 7.19
C MET A 149 8.30 -35.77 5.68
N ILE A 150 7.67 -34.64 5.32
CA ILE A 150 7.81 -34.06 4.00
C ILE A 150 9.17 -33.37 3.94
N ARG A 151 10.06 -33.89 3.10
CA ARG A 151 11.39 -33.33 2.86
C ARG A 151 11.29 -32.09 1.99
N GLU A 152 12.24 -31.17 2.18
CA GLU A 152 12.37 -29.95 1.38
C GLU A 152 11.07 -29.13 1.27
N PRO A 153 10.47 -28.73 2.41
CA PRO A 153 9.26 -27.92 2.39
C PRO A 153 9.53 -26.56 1.72
N PHE A 154 8.49 -26.00 1.10
CA PHE A 154 8.56 -24.64 0.58
C PHE A 154 8.74 -23.63 1.72
N THR A 155 9.72 -22.74 1.58
CA THR A 155 10.05 -21.69 2.54
C THR A 155 9.89 -20.31 1.92
N LEU A 156 9.65 -19.30 2.76
CA LEU A 156 9.76 -17.89 2.39
C LEU A 156 11.11 -17.33 2.84
N ASP A 157 11.63 -16.37 2.07
CA ASP A 157 12.81 -15.58 2.43
C ASP A 157 12.36 -14.41 3.34
N PRO A 158 13.05 -14.12 4.45
CA PRO A 158 12.67 -13.04 5.35
C PRO A 158 12.82 -11.64 4.73
N ALA A 159 13.71 -11.44 3.76
CA ALA A 159 13.88 -10.17 3.05
C ALA A 159 12.88 -10.02 1.89
N MET A 160 12.06 -11.04 1.60
CA MET A 160 11.04 -10.98 0.55
C MET A 160 9.98 -9.93 0.89
N GLU A 161 9.70 -9.05 -0.07
CA GLU A 161 8.60 -8.10 0.00
C GLU A 161 7.26 -8.84 0.13
N LEU A 162 6.36 -8.31 0.95
CA LEU A 162 5.06 -8.92 1.19
C LEU A 162 4.26 -9.10 -0.12
N THR A 163 4.48 -8.27 -1.15
CA THR A 163 3.79 -8.37 -2.46
C THR A 163 4.27 -9.59 -3.22
N GLU A 164 5.57 -9.82 -3.20
CA GLU A 164 6.20 -10.94 -3.88
C GLU A 164 5.82 -12.25 -3.19
N ALA A 165 5.86 -12.27 -1.85
CA ALA A 165 5.44 -13.41 -1.06
C ALA A 165 4.00 -13.83 -1.40
N MET A 166 3.08 -12.88 -1.50
CA MET A 166 1.69 -13.13 -1.87
C MET A 166 1.55 -13.79 -3.23
N ARG A 167 2.35 -13.39 -4.23
CA ARG A 167 2.33 -14.01 -5.57
C ARG A 167 2.79 -15.46 -5.53
N VAL A 168 3.83 -15.78 -4.75
CA VAL A 168 4.36 -17.15 -4.69
C VAL A 168 3.47 -18.08 -3.85
N VAL A 169 2.74 -17.54 -2.88
CA VAL A 169 1.85 -18.33 -2.01
C VAL A 169 0.42 -18.51 -2.54
N VAL A 170 -0.02 -17.66 -3.48
CA VAL A 170 -1.41 -17.66 -3.98
C VAL A 170 -1.87 -19.01 -4.53
N ASN A 171 -0.96 -19.81 -5.10
CA ASN A 171 -1.28 -21.12 -5.64
C ASN A 171 -1.05 -22.26 -4.64
N LYS A 172 -0.38 -22.00 -3.51
CA LYS A 172 0.04 -23.02 -2.55
C LYS A 172 -1.00 -23.25 -1.46
N HIS A 173 -1.65 -22.18 -1.00
CA HIS A 173 -2.71 -22.23 0.02
C HIS A 173 -2.31 -22.96 1.31
N TYR A 174 -1.03 -22.94 1.69
CA TYR A 174 -0.61 -23.47 2.99
C TYR A 174 -1.11 -22.55 4.11
N PRO A 175 -1.65 -23.09 5.21
CA PRO A 175 -2.05 -22.32 6.39
C PRO A 175 -0.89 -21.56 7.05
N VAL A 176 0.31 -22.15 7.04
CA VAL A 176 1.52 -21.60 7.67
C VAL A 176 2.74 -21.90 6.78
N TYR A 177 3.59 -20.91 6.61
CA TYR A 177 4.82 -20.97 5.82
C TYR A 177 6.03 -20.84 6.74
N PRO A 178 7.02 -21.75 6.65
CA PRO A 178 8.31 -21.55 7.31
C PRO A 178 9.10 -20.44 6.62
N VAL A 179 9.75 -19.61 7.42
CA VAL A 179 10.66 -18.55 6.96
C VAL A 179 12.08 -18.99 7.27
N CYS A 180 12.93 -19.03 6.25
CA CYS A 180 14.33 -19.45 6.39
C CYS A 180 15.27 -18.42 5.78
N ASP A 181 16.45 -18.27 6.38
CA ASP A 181 17.52 -17.47 5.76
C ASP A 181 18.14 -18.19 4.54
N GLN A 182 19.10 -17.53 3.90
CA GLN A 182 19.84 -18.12 2.77
C GLN A 182 20.65 -19.38 3.15
N GLY A 183 20.96 -19.57 4.44
CA GLY A 183 21.61 -20.76 4.95
C GLY A 183 20.64 -21.93 5.16
N GLY A 184 19.32 -21.70 5.11
CA GLY A 184 18.28 -22.69 5.39
C GLY A 184 17.95 -22.82 6.88
N ILE A 185 18.40 -21.88 7.73
CA ILE A 185 18.06 -21.85 9.14
C ILE A 185 16.61 -21.38 9.31
N LEU A 186 15.81 -22.13 10.08
CA LEU A 186 14.43 -21.74 10.39
C LEU A 186 14.41 -20.53 11.31
N LEU A 187 14.01 -19.37 10.78
CA LEU A 187 13.98 -18.12 11.53
C LEU A 187 12.63 -17.83 12.20
N GLY A 188 11.54 -18.30 11.60
CA GLY A 188 10.19 -17.94 12.00
C GLY A 188 9.13 -18.58 11.12
N LEU A 189 7.86 -18.27 11.39
CA LEU A 189 6.70 -18.77 10.66
C LEU A 189 5.78 -17.62 10.27
N VAL A 190 5.20 -17.66 9.09
CA VAL A 190 4.15 -16.72 8.66
C VAL A 190 2.85 -17.46 8.41
N ARG A 191 1.78 -17.01 9.06
CA ARG A 191 0.43 -17.53 8.82
C ARG A 191 -0.12 -16.93 7.53
N GLY A 192 -0.71 -17.76 6.68
CA GLY A 192 -1.30 -17.30 5.42
C GLY A 192 -2.34 -16.19 5.65
N GLN A 193 -3.21 -16.34 6.66
CA GLN A 193 -4.21 -15.32 7.02
C GLN A 193 -3.57 -13.96 7.32
N ALA A 194 -2.48 -13.92 8.10
CA ALA A 194 -1.83 -12.67 8.48
C ALA A 194 -1.24 -11.95 7.26
N LEU A 195 -0.72 -12.72 6.30
CA LEU A 195 -0.23 -12.23 5.00
C LEU A 195 -1.34 -11.54 4.20
N PHE A 196 -2.52 -12.20 4.07
CA PHE A 196 -3.68 -11.66 3.37
C PHE A 196 -4.25 -10.42 4.06
N GLU A 197 -4.33 -10.43 5.39
CA GLU A 197 -4.82 -9.30 6.19
C GLU A 197 -3.93 -8.07 6.03
N ALA A 198 -2.61 -8.24 6.14
CA ALA A 198 -1.65 -7.14 5.93
C ALA A 198 -1.82 -6.50 4.55
N ARG A 199 -2.01 -7.31 3.51
CA ARG A 199 -2.29 -6.79 2.15
C ARG A 199 -3.63 -6.11 2.00
N ALA A 200 -4.67 -6.60 2.65
CA ALA A 200 -5.97 -5.94 2.62
C ALA A 200 -5.91 -4.54 3.25
N ILE A 201 -5.14 -4.38 4.34
CA ILE A 201 -4.90 -3.08 4.99
C ILE A 201 -4.17 -2.13 4.04
N GLU A 202 -3.10 -2.58 3.40
CA GLU A 202 -2.30 -1.76 2.47
C GLU A 202 -3.12 -1.27 1.26
N ILE A 203 -3.88 -2.17 0.63
CA ILE A 203 -4.77 -1.82 -0.49
C ILE A 203 -5.82 -0.79 -0.06
N SER A 204 -6.35 -0.93 1.16
CA SER A 204 -7.35 0.00 1.69
C SER A 204 -6.77 1.38 1.98
N ALA A 205 -5.52 1.43 2.46
CA ALA A 205 -4.82 2.68 2.75
C ALA A 205 -4.40 3.46 1.48
N GLN A 206 -4.24 2.77 0.36
CA GLN A 206 -3.78 3.35 -0.91
C GLN A 206 -4.64 4.54 -1.38
N VAL A 207 -5.97 4.46 -1.24
CA VAL A 207 -6.89 5.52 -1.69
C VAL A 207 -6.64 6.84 -0.95
N GLY A 208 -6.35 6.77 0.36
CA GLY A 208 -6.01 7.94 1.15
C GLY A 208 -4.62 8.48 0.79
N SER A 209 -3.63 7.58 0.69
CA SER A 209 -2.25 7.95 0.38
C SER A 209 -2.13 8.73 -0.93
N MET A 210 -2.92 8.39 -1.95
CA MET A 210 -2.99 9.11 -3.24
C MET A 210 -3.17 10.62 -3.10
N VAL A 211 -3.98 11.05 -2.13
CA VAL A 211 -4.35 12.45 -1.90
C VAL A 211 -3.64 13.10 -0.71
N GLY A 212 -2.61 12.44 -0.16
CA GLY A 212 -1.85 12.95 0.99
C GLY A 212 -2.50 12.69 2.34
N VAL A 213 -3.33 11.65 2.46
CA VAL A 213 -3.79 11.14 3.76
C VAL A 213 -2.83 10.04 4.22
N GLU A 214 -2.37 10.14 5.47
CA GLU A 214 -1.42 9.20 6.07
C GLU A 214 -2.07 7.81 6.24
N LYS A 215 -1.30 6.72 6.04
CA LYS A 215 -1.84 5.34 6.12
C LYS A 215 -2.40 5.01 7.50
N GLU A 216 -1.88 5.68 8.53
CA GLU A 216 -2.30 5.52 9.92
C GLU A 216 -3.58 6.27 10.27
N GLU A 217 -4.03 7.23 9.46
CA GLU A 217 -5.21 8.01 9.80
C GLU A 217 -6.45 7.10 9.82
N ARG A 218 -7.23 7.19 10.90
CA ARG A 218 -8.48 6.45 11.11
C ARG A 218 -9.60 7.42 11.44
N LEU A 219 -10.84 6.92 11.42
CA LEU A 219 -12.01 7.71 11.82
C LEU A 219 -11.94 8.15 13.30
N SER A 220 -11.24 7.39 14.14
CA SER A 220 -11.01 7.70 15.55
C SER A 220 -9.89 8.71 15.79
N THR A 221 -9.10 9.05 14.77
CA THR A 221 -7.93 9.93 14.94
C THR A 221 -8.38 11.32 15.39
N PRO A 222 -7.73 11.91 16.44
CA PRO A 222 -8.09 13.22 16.94
C PRO A 222 -7.95 14.33 15.89
N LEU A 223 -8.85 15.32 15.92
CA LEU A 223 -8.92 16.42 14.94
C LEU A 223 -7.56 17.12 14.71
N LEU A 224 -6.82 17.44 15.78
CA LEU A 224 -5.56 18.16 15.66
C LEU A 224 -4.46 17.32 15.01
N ARG A 225 -4.51 15.99 15.21
CA ARG A 225 -3.59 15.03 14.59
C ARG A 225 -3.92 14.86 13.10
N SER A 226 -5.19 14.69 12.75
CA SER A 226 -5.66 14.71 11.35
C SER A 226 -5.27 16.01 10.63
N LEU A 227 -5.38 17.16 11.30
CA LEU A 227 -4.92 18.43 10.74
C LEU A 227 -3.41 18.40 10.47
N ARG A 228 -2.61 17.88 11.40
CA ARG A 228 -1.15 17.77 11.23
C ARG A 228 -0.75 16.81 10.11
N PHE A 229 -1.50 15.73 9.89
CA PHE A 229 -1.25 14.81 8.78
C PHE A 229 -1.58 15.44 7.42
N ARG A 230 -2.71 16.16 7.32
CA ARG A 230 -3.19 16.67 6.03
C ARG A 230 -2.64 18.04 5.65
N HIS A 231 -2.46 18.94 6.62
CA HIS A 231 -2.11 20.34 6.34
C HIS A 231 -0.78 20.51 5.59
N PRO A 232 0.32 19.77 5.90
CA PRO A 232 1.55 19.86 5.12
C PRO A 232 1.34 19.52 3.64
N TRP A 233 0.58 18.46 3.34
CA TRP A 233 0.26 18.08 1.97
C TRP A 233 -0.63 19.11 1.26
N LEU A 234 -1.58 19.72 1.98
CA LEU A 234 -2.37 20.83 1.45
C LEU A 234 -1.52 22.06 1.13
N GLN A 235 -0.49 22.36 1.95
CA GLN A 235 0.44 23.45 1.67
C GLN A 235 1.31 23.15 0.45
N ILE A 236 1.77 21.90 0.30
CA ILE A 236 2.48 21.45 -0.90
C ILE A 236 1.58 21.62 -2.13
N ASN A 237 0.33 21.16 -2.07
CA ASN A 237 -0.64 21.34 -3.15
C ASN A 237 -0.91 22.82 -3.46
N LEU A 238 -0.99 23.68 -2.45
CA LEU A 238 -1.17 25.12 -2.67
C LEU A 238 0.01 25.74 -3.41
N VAL A 239 1.24 25.38 -3.03
CA VAL A 239 2.46 25.83 -3.73
C VAL A 239 2.44 25.40 -5.19
N THR A 240 2.02 24.16 -5.46
CA THR A 240 1.94 23.68 -6.84
C THR A 240 0.81 24.33 -7.63
N CYS A 241 -0.32 24.68 -6.99
CA CYS A 241 -1.36 25.51 -7.59
C CYS A 241 -0.85 26.89 -8.01
N PHE A 242 0.08 27.51 -7.26
CA PHE A 242 0.69 28.77 -7.69
C PHE A 242 1.54 28.62 -8.96
N VAL A 243 2.15 27.46 -9.20
CA VAL A 243 2.87 27.18 -10.44
C VAL A 243 1.89 27.18 -11.63
N ALA A 244 0.74 26.51 -11.49
CA ALA A 244 -0.30 26.54 -12.52
C ALA A 244 -0.85 27.97 -12.73
N ALA A 245 -1.09 28.72 -11.66
CA ALA A 245 -1.54 30.10 -11.74
C ALA A 245 -0.53 31.01 -12.45
N ALA A 246 0.78 30.81 -12.23
CA ALA A 246 1.82 31.56 -12.91
C ALA A 246 1.80 31.34 -14.44
N VAL A 247 1.52 30.10 -14.89
CA VAL A 247 1.34 29.78 -16.31
C VAL A 247 0.18 30.57 -16.90
N VAL A 248 -0.96 30.63 -16.21
CA VAL A 248 -2.11 31.46 -16.64
C VAL A 248 -1.72 32.94 -16.69
N GLY A 249 -0.96 33.42 -15.70
CA GLY A 249 -0.47 34.81 -15.63
C GLY A 249 0.39 35.23 -16.83
N VAL A 250 1.17 34.32 -17.41
CA VAL A 250 1.94 34.59 -18.64
C VAL A 250 1.02 34.96 -19.82
N PHE A 251 -0.22 34.46 -19.82
CA PHE A 251 -1.22 34.71 -20.86
C PHE A 251 -2.24 35.80 -20.48
N GLN A 252 -1.94 36.67 -19.51
CA GLN A 252 -2.84 37.75 -19.10
C GLN A 252 -3.31 38.61 -20.29
N GLY A 253 -2.40 38.97 -21.20
CA GLY A 253 -2.76 39.75 -22.39
C GLY A 253 -3.77 39.06 -23.32
N THR A 254 -3.78 37.73 -23.35
CA THR A 254 -4.76 36.94 -24.13
C THR A 254 -6.12 36.93 -23.43
N LEU A 255 -6.12 36.78 -22.11
CA LEU A 255 -7.34 36.80 -21.30
C LEU A 255 -8.01 38.18 -21.30
N ASP A 256 -7.24 39.26 -21.29
CA ASP A 256 -7.75 40.63 -21.37
C ASP A 256 -8.50 40.88 -22.70
N ARG A 257 -8.04 40.26 -23.79
CA ARG A 257 -8.71 40.33 -25.10
C ARG A 257 -9.94 39.42 -25.19
N MET A 258 -9.90 38.28 -24.52
CA MET A 258 -10.92 37.24 -24.61
C MET A 258 -11.25 36.66 -23.24
N VAL A 259 -12.01 37.43 -22.46
CA VAL A 259 -12.45 37.05 -21.11
C VAL A 259 -13.22 35.72 -21.09
N LEU A 260 -13.90 35.38 -22.19
CA LEU A 260 -14.64 34.10 -22.34
C LEU A 260 -13.74 32.86 -22.15
N LEU A 261 -12.43 32.96 -22.42
CA LEU A 261 -11.50 31.84 -22.26
C LEU A 261 -11.40 31.40 -20.80
N ALA A 262 -11.51 32.36 -19.85
CA ALA A 262 -11.43 32.09 -18.42
C ALA A 262 -12.52 31.11 -17.95
N VAL A 263 -13.70 31.15 -18.57
CA VAL A 263 -14.83 30.24 -18.25
C VAL A 263 -14.51 28.78 -18.55
N PHE A 264 -13.59 28.53 -19.49
CA PHE A 264 -13.19 27.18 -19.89
C PHE A 264 -11.97 26.65 -19.16
N LEU A 265 -11.22 27.48 -18.43
CA LEU A 265 -10.07 27.02 -17.64
C LEU A 265 -10.45 25.90 -16.64
N PRO A 266 -11.55 26.00 -15.86
CA PRO A 266 -11.97 24.92 -14.97
C PRO A 266 -12.35 23.63 -15.69
N VAL A 267 -12.91 23.73 -16.90
CA VAL A 267 -13.31 22.58 -17.72
C VAL A 267 -12.07 21.78 -18.15
N LEU A 268 -11.01 22.48 -18.57
CA LEU A 268 -9.77 21.86 -19.00
C LEU A 268 -9.00 21.25 -17.82
N ALA A 269 -8.88 21.99 -16.72
CA ALA A 269 -8.24 21.50 -15.50
C ALA A 269 -8.95 20.25 -14.96
N GLY A 270 -10.27 20.32 -14.77
CA GLY A 270 -11.05 19.22 -14.21
C GLY A 270 -11.04 17.97 -15.08
N GLN A 271 -11.22 18.10 -16.40
CA GLN A 271 -11.29 16.94 -17.27
C GLN A 271 -9.93 16.28 -17.52
N SER A 272 -8.88 17.08 -17.71
CA SER A 272 -7.52 16.56 -17.86
C SER A 272 -7.05 15.92 -16.56
N GLY A 273 -7.28 16.54 -15.40
CA GLY A 273 -6.98 15.97 -14.09
C GLY A 273 -7.67 14.62 -13.87
N ASN A 274 -8.97 14.50 -14.19
CA ASN A 274 -9.69 13.23 -14.07
C ASN A 274 -9.13 12.12 -14.97
N THR A 275 -8.73 12.44 -16.19
CA THR A 275 -8.10 11.49 -17.11
C THR A 275 -6.79 10.94 -16.52
N GLY A 276 -6.01 11.82 -15.89
CA GLY A 276 -4.76 11.47 -15.23
C GLY A 276 -4.99 10.61 -14.01
N CYS A 277 -6.01 10.94 -13.20
CA CYS A 277 -6.36 10.19 -12.00
C CYS A 277 -6.79 8.76 -12.34
N GLN A 278 -7.43 8.54 -13.49
CA GLN A 278 -7.74 7.19 -13.97
C GLN A 278 -6.48 6.41 -14.33
N ALA A 279 -5.58 7.00 -15.11
CA ALA A 279 -4.29 6.38 -15.45
C ALA A 279 -3.45 6.09 -14.20
N LEU A 280 -3.44 7.02 -13.24
CA LEU A 280 -2.79 6.90 -11.94
C LEU A 280 -3.37 5.73 -11.13
N ALA A 281 -4.69 5.63 -11.03
CA ALA A 281 -5.35 4.56 -10.29
C ALA A 281 -5.05 3.17 -10.91
N VAL A 282 -5.06 3.06 -12.24
CA VAL A 282 -4.70 1.80 -12.94
C VAL A 282 -3.24 1.44 -12.72
N ALA A 283 -2.32 2.42 -12.85
CA ALA A 283 -0.89 2.21 -12.64
C ALA A 283 -0.59 1.75 -11.21
N LEU A 284 -1.12 2.46 -10.20
CA LEU A 284 -0.93 2.09 -8.80
C LEU A 284 -1.51 0.72 -8.50
N ARG A 285 -2.74 0.42 -8.95
CA ARG A 285 -3.35 -0.89 -8.75
C ARG A 285 -2.50 -2.00 -9.38
N GLY A 286 -1.99 -1.80 -10.59
CA GLY A 286 -1.12 -2.76 -11.25
C GLY A 286 0.21 -2.99 -10.52
N MET A 287 0.73 -1.95 -9.86
CA MET A 287 1.92 -2.06 -9.00
C MET A 287 1.63 -2.81 -7.70
N THR A 288 0.56 -2.44 -6.98
CA THR A 288 0.17 -3.03 -5.69
C THR A 288 -0.26 -4.49 -5.81
N LEU A 289 -1.06 -4.83 -6.84
CA LEU A 289 -1.46 -6.22 -7.10
C LEU A 289 -0.35 -7.03 -7.74
N GLY A 290 0.62 -6.33 -8.34
CA GLY A 290 1.75 -6.96 -8.97
C GLY A 290 1.53 -7.49 -10.37
N ASP A 291 0.50 -6.98 -11.03
CA ASP A 291 0.21 -7.23 -12.44
C ASP A 291 1.26 -6.59 -13.35
N LEU A 292 1.93 -5.52 -12.90
CA LEU A 292 2.98 -4.84 -13.65
C LEU A 292 4.32 -5.55 -13.50
N LYS A 293 4.76 -6.27 -14.54
CA LYS A 293 6.07 -6.93 -14.54
C LYS A 293 7.20 -5.94 -14.86
N PRO A 294 8.43 -6.18 -14.34
CA PRO A 294 9.59 -5.40 -14.73
C PRO A 294 9.79 -5.41 -16.25
N GLY A 295 9.95 -4.23 -16.85
CA GLY A 295 10.09 -4.06 -18.31
C GLY A 295 8.78 -3.76 -19.05
N GLU A 296 7.61 -3.96 -18.44
CA GLU A 296 6.31 -3.63 -19.04
C GLU A 296 5.90 -2.17 -18.80
N GLU A 297 6.71 -1.38 -18.09
CA GLU A 297 6.38 -0.01 -17.71
C GLU A 297 6.17 0.90 -18.93
N ARG A 298 7.00 0.72 -19.97
CA ARG A 298 6.88 1.47 -21.22
C ARG A 298 5.55 1.17 -21.93
N GLN A 299 5.11 -0.08 -21.91
CA GLN A 299 3.86 -0.49 -22.55
C GLN A 299 2.66 0.13 -21.83
N LEU A 300 2.68 0.17 -20.50
CA LEU A 300 1.67 0.86 -19.68
C LEU A 300 1.60 2.35 -20.04
N VAL A 301 2.73 3.07 -20.03
CA VAL A 301 2.77 4.51 -20.33
C VAL A 301 2.24 4.80 -21.73
N LEU A 302 2.66 4.02 -22.74
CA LEU A 302 2.17 4.20 -24.11
C LEU A 302 0.67 3.91 -24.24
N LYS A 303 0.16 2.87 -23.55
CA LYS A 303 -1.25 2.54 -23.52
C LYS A 303 -2.08 3.69 -22.92
N GLU A 304 -1.65 4.24 -21.79
CA GLU A 304 -2.36 5.34 -21.14
C GLU A 304 -2.29 6.65 -21.95
N GLY A 305 -1.17 6.91 -22.64
CA GLY A 305 -1.07 8.01 -23.60
C GLY A 305 -2.03 7.86 -24.79
N LEU A 306 -2.17 6.64 -25.32
CA LEU A 306 -3.12 6.35 -26.40
C LEU A 306 -4.57 6.45 -25.94
N LEU A 307 -4.90 5.95 -24.74
CA LEU A 307 -6.23 6.15 -24.13
C LEU A 307 -6.50 7.64 -23.91
N GLY A 308 -5.51 8.41 -23.47
CA GLY A 308 -5.58 9.86 -23.38
C GLY A 308 -5.87 10.53 -24.73
N LEU A 309 -5.27 10.06 -25.82
CA LEU A 309 -5.54 10.55 -27.18
C LEU A 309 -6.99 10.27 -27.60
N LEU A 310 -7.41 9.01 -27.51
CA LEU A 310 -8.72 8.56 -27.98
C LEU A 310 -9.85 9.20 -27.16
N ASN A 311 -9.76 9.14 -25.83
CA ASN A 311 -10.74 9.78 -24.95
C ASN A 311 -10.68 11.31 -25.07
N GLY A 312 -9.47 11.88 -25.21
CA GLY A 312 -9.26 13.31 -25.41
C GLY A 312 -9.95 13.84 -26.66
N MET A 313 -9.88 13.11 -27.78
CA MET A 313 -10.61 13.49 -29.00
C MET A 313 -12.12 13.53 -28.78
N LEU A 314 -12.68 12.49 -28.13
CA LEU A 314 -14.12 12.39 -27.90
C LEU A 314 -14.61 13.48 -26.95
N VAL A 315 -13.97 13.63 -25.79
CA VAL A 315 -14.37 14.64 -24.80
C VAL A 315 -14.05 16.04 -25.29
N GLY A 316 -12.98 16.21 -26.05
CA GLY A 316 -12.65 17.46 -26.72
C GLY A 316 -13.74 17.91 -27.68
N ILE A 317 -14.41 17.00 -28.39
CA ILE A 317 -15.52 17.36 -29.29
C ILE A 317 -16.66 17.94 -28.45
N SER A 318 -17.02 17.27 -27.35
CA SER A 318 -18.05 17.77 -26.42
C SER A 318 -17.69 19.14 -25.83
N ALA A 319 -16.43 19.31 -25.39
CA ALA A 319 -15.95 20.58 -24.86
C ALA A 319 -15.91 21.69 -25.93
N GLY A 320 -15.50 21.35 -27.15
CA GLY A 320 -15.50 22.26 -28.31
C GLY A 320 -16.91 22.70 -28.69
N ILE A 321 -17.89 21.80 -28.70
CA ILE A 321 -19.31 22.14 -28.89
C ILE A 321 -19.80 23.09 -27.80
N GLY A 322 -19.42 22.83 -26.54
CA GLY A 322 -19.72 23.74 -25.43
C GLY A 322 -19.14 25.14 -25.64
N MET A 323 -17.87 25.23 -26.06
CA MET A 323 -17.21 26.51 -26.36
C MET A 323 -17.87 27.21 -27.54
N TRP A 324 -18.20 26.49 -28.60
CA TRP A 324 -18.91 27.03 -29.75
C TRP A 324 -20.25 27.64 -29.33
N ALA A 325 -21.05 26.91 -28.55
CA ALA A 325 -22.36 27.38 -28.08
C ALA A 325 -22.21 28.64 -27.20
N TYR A 326 -21.26 28.63 -26.27
CA TYR A 326 -21.00 29.76 -25.39
C TYR A 326 -20.48 31.00 -26.15
N ALA A 327 -19.55 30.81 -27.08
CA ALA A 327 -19.02 31.90 -27.89
C ALA A 327 -20.08 32.49 -28.83
N ARG A 328 -20.97 31.65 -29.40
CA ARG A 328 -22.12 32.12 -30.21
C ARG A 328 -23.12 32.91 -29.38
N TYR A 329 -23.42 32.47 -28.16
CA TYR A 329 -24.29 33.20 -27.24
C TYR A 329 -23.76 34.62 -26.94
N ASN A 330 -22.44 34.75 -26.80
CA ASN A 330 -21.77 36.05 -26.60
C ASN A 330 -21.49 36.82 -27.90
N ALA A 331 -22.11 36.42 -29.03
CA ALA A 331 -21.94 37.04 -30.35
C ALA A 331 -20.48 37.15 -30.83
N ASN A 332 -19.60 36.24 -30.38
CA ASN A 332 -18.20 36.26 -30.78
C ASN A 332 -18.02 35.71 -32.21
N PRO A 333 -17.37 36.47 -33.14
CA PRO A 333 -17.18 36.06 -34.52
C PRO A 333 -16.24 34.84 -34.67
N HIS A 334 -15.40 34.59 -33.67
CA HIS A 334 -14.40 33.50 -33.64
C HIS A 334 -14.91 32.23 -32.95
N ALA A 335 -16.23 32.04 -32.84
CA ALA A 335 -16.79 30.88 -32.12
C ALA A 335 -16.33 29.52 -32.65
N LEU A 336 -16.15 29.38 -33.98
CA LEU A 336 -15.70 28.12 -34.59
C LEU A 336 -14.22 27.85 -34.33
N THR A 337 -13.37 28.88 -34.37
CA THR A 337 -11.93 28.74 -34.10
C THR A 337 -11.70 28.42 -32.63
N LEU A 338 -12.41 29.08 -31.71
CA LEU A 338 -12.37 28.80 -30.28
C LEU A 338 -12.77 27.35 -29.95
N ALA A 339 -13.80 26.82 -30.63
CA ALA A 339 -14.18 25.42 -30.49
C ALA A 339 -13.07 24.45 -30.91
N GLY A 340 -12.39 24.74 -32.03
CA GLY A 340 -11.23 23.99 -32.50
C GLY A 340 -10.05 24.08 -31.53
N VAL A 341 -9.79 25.26 -30.96
CA VAL A 341 -8.78 25.47 -29.93
C VAL A 341 -9.06 24.60 -28.70
N VAL A 342 -10.29 24.60 -28.20
CA VAL A 342 -10.68 23.76 -27.06
C VAL A 342 -10.56 22.28 -27.39
N TRP A 343 -10.97 21.84 -28.58
CA TRP A 343 -10.86 20.45 -28.99
C TRP A 343 -9.39 19.98 -29.00
N LEU A 344 -8.51 20.75 -29.64
CA LEU A 344 -7.08 20.44 -29.72
C LEU A 344 -6.43 20.47 -28.34
N ALA A 345 -6.70 21.53 -27.56
CA ALA A 345 -6.14 21.69 -26.22
C ALA A 345 -6.60 20.56 -25.29
N MET A 346 -7.88 20.19 -25.31
CA MET A 346 -8.40 19.08 -24.50
C MET A 346 -7.76 17.76 -24.91
N THR A 347 -7.64 17.51 -26.22
CA THR A 347 -7.02 16.28 -26.73
C THR A 347 -5.57 16.16 -26.27
N SER A 348 -4.75 17.20 -26.47
CA SER A 348 -3.35 17.20 -26.05
C SER A 348 -3.21 17.08 -24.53
N SER A 349 -4.08 17.76 -23.77
CA SER A 349 -4.08 17.70 -22.31
C SER A 349 -4.37 16.29 -21.80
N CYS A 350 -5.36 15.60 -22.38
CA CYS A 350 -5.68 14.23 -22.00
C CYS A 350 -4.55 13.24 -22.33
N VAL A 351 -3.84 13.41 -23.46
CA VAL A 351 -2.64 12.61 -23.78
C VAL A 351 -1.58 12.76 -22.68
N VAL A 352 -1.22 14.00 -22.37
CA VAL A 352 -0.17 14.26 -21.39
C VAL A 352 -0.60 13.85 -19.98
N SER A 353 -1.89 13.97 -19.68
CA SER A 353 -2.47 13.50 -18.44
C SER A 353 -2.40 11.98 -18.28
N GLY A 354 -2.76 11.22 -19.33
CA GLY A 354 -2.60 9.76 -19.32
C GLY A 354 -1.15 9.32 -19.16
N LEU A 355 -0.22 9.99 -19.86
CA LEU A 355 1.22 9.77 -19.70
C LEU A 355 1.69 10.06 -18.26
N SER A 356 1.29 11.22 -17.71
CA SER A 356 1.69 11.64 -16.37
C SER A 356 1.13 10.72 -15.29
N GLY A 357 -0.13 10.30 -15.42
CA GLY A 357 -0.78 9.37 -14.49
C GLY A 357 -0.06 8.03 -14.38
N ALA A 358 0.44 7.50 -15.49
CA ALA A 358 1.26 6.28 -15.48
C ALA A 358 2.70 6.53 -15.02
N LEU A 359 3.31 7.67 -15.39
CA LEU A 359 4.73 7.92 -15.16
C LEU A 359 5.05 8.31 -13.71
N ILE A 360 4.18 9.07 -13.05
CA ILE A 360 4.44 9.58 -11.68
C ILE A 360 4.69 8.45 -10.67
N PRO A 361 3.82 7.41 -10.55
CA PRO A 361 4.08 6.29 -9.64
C PRO A 361 5.38 5.54 -9.92
N LEU A 362 5.71 5.37 -11.21
CA LEU A 362 6.92 4.69 -11.64
C LEU A 362 8.18 5.46 -11.25
N LEU A 363 8.13 6.80 -11.35
CA LEU A 363 9.23 7.66 -10.91
C LEU A 363 9.39 7.61 -9.40
N LEU A 364 8.29 7.71 -8.63
CA LEU A 364 8.33 7.61 -7.18
C LEU A 364 8.93 6.26 -6.72
N ARG A 365 8.52 5.14 -7.33
CA ARG A 365 9.12 3.83 -7.05
C ARG A 365 10.63 3.80 -7.31
N LYS A 366 11.08 4.39 -8.43
CA LYS A 366 12.50 4.44 -8.79
C LYS A 366 13.32 5.30 -7.83
N LEU A 367 12.70 6.29 -7.19
CA LEU A 367 13.31 7.12 -6.14
C LEU A 367 13.30 6.44 -4.76
N GLY A 368 12.72 5.25 -4.64
CA GLY A 368 12.61 4.51 -3.37
C GLY A 368 11.51 5.04 -2.45
N THR A 369 10.60 5.87 -2.95
CA THR A 369 9.45 6.38 -2.20
C THR A 369 8.19 5.59 -2.53
N ASP A 370 7.24 5.53 -1.60
CA ASP A 370 5.93 4.91 -1.83
C ASP A 370 5.26 5.55 -3.07
N PRO A 371 4.93 4.76 -4.11
CA PRO A 371 4.31 5.25 -5.35
C PRO A 371 2.97 5.93 -5.16
N ALA A 372 2.22 5.58 -4.12
CA ALA A 372 0.90 6.15 -3.86
C ALA A 372 1.00 7.55 -3.23
N THR A 373 2.03 7.81 -2.43
CA THR A 373 2.13 8.98 -1.56
C THR A 373 2.01 10.29 -2.31
N ALA A 374 0.89 10.99 -2.10
CA ALA A 374 0.55 12.29 -2.69
C ALA A 374 0.69 12.35 -4.22
N SER A 375 0.64 11.19 -4.90
CA SER A 375 0.82 11.08 -6.34
C SER A 375 -0.22 11.88 -7.12
N SER A 376 -1.43 12.07 -6.59
CA SER A 376 -2.45 12.91 -7.22
C SER A 376 -2.10 14.39 -7.21
N ILE A 377 -1.37 14.89 -6.20
CA ILE A 377 -0.98 16.30 -6.08
C ILE A 377 0.00 16.68 -7.19
N PHE A 378 1.01 15.83 -7.43
CA PHE A 378 1.97 16.03 -8.51
C PHE A 378 1.30 15.90 -9.88
N LEU A 379 0.37 14.95 -10.00
CA LEU A 379 -0.39 14.74 -11.23
C LEU A 379 -1.23 15.97 -11.59
N THR A 380 -2.08 16.45 -10.67
CA THR A 380 -2.98 17.58 -10.95
C THR A 380 -2.20 18.83 -11.31
N THR A 381 -1.07 19.06 -10.66
CA THR A 381 -0.15 20.15 -11.00
C THR A 381 0.35 20.05 -12.44
N ALA A 382 0.86 18.87 -12.83
CA ALA A 382 1.35 18.65 -14.19
C ALA A 382 0.22 18.85 -15.21
N THR A 383 -0.98 18.33 -14.93
CA THR A 383 -2.12 18.48 -15.83
C THR A 383 -2.61 19.91 -15.93
N ASP A 384 -2.63 20.68 -14.84
CA ASP A 384 -3.07 22.07 -14.84
C ASP A 384 -2.12 22.96 -15.64
N VAL A 385 -0.80 22.84 -15.38
CA VAL A 385 0.23 23.57 -16.13
C VAL A 385 0.12 23.32 -17.63
N ILE A 386 -0.02 22.06 -18.02
CA ILE A 386 0.00 21.66 -19.43
C ILE A 386 -1.32 21.99 -20.11
N SER A 387 -2.45 21.77 -19.44
CA SER A 387 -3.76 22.02 -20.02
C SER A 387 -4.06 23.50 -20.21
N MET A 388 -3.84 24.31 -19.17
CA MET A 388 -4.04 25.75 -19.22
C MET A 388 -3.02 26.40 -20.17
N GLY A 389 -1.75 25.99 -20.11
CA GLY A 389 -0.71 26.50 -20.98
C GLY A 389 -0.96 26.19 -22.46
N THR A 390 -1.37 24.96 -22.78
CA THR A 390 -1.67 24.57 -24.17
C THR A 390 -2.90 25.31 -24.69
N PHE A 391 -3.95 25.43 -23.88
CA PHE A 391 -5.17 26.13 -24.26
C PHE A 391 -4.97 27.61 -24.54
N LEU A 392 -4.34 28.32 -23.60
CA LEU A 392 -4.09 29.75 -23.74
C LEU A 392 -3.04 30.01 -24.83
N GLY A 393 -2.04 29.14 -24.96
CA GLY A 393 -1.06 29.20 -26.06
C GLY A 393 -1.72 29.06 -27.43
N LEU A 394 -2.57 28.05 -27.61
CA LEU A 394 -3.31 27.86 -28.86
C LEU A 394 -4.29 29.01 -29.13
N ALA A 395 -4.98 29.52 -28.11
CA ALA A 395 -5.85 30.68 -28.25
C ALA A 395 -5.08 31.93 -28.70
N THR A 396 -3.90 32.16 -28.13
CA THR A 396 -3.02 33.30 -28.48
C THR A 396 -2.52 33.21 -29.92
N LEU A 397 -2.24 32.01 -30.42
CA LEU A 397 -1.73 31.80 -31.77
C LEU A 397 -2.83 31.83 -32.84
N LEU A 398 -4.01 31.31 -32.53
CA LEU A 398 -5.07 31.04 -33.52
C LEU A 398 -6.21 32.04 -33.51
N VAL A 399 -6.33 32.87 -32.46
CA VAL A 399 -7.36 33.90 -32.37
C VAL A 399 -6.68 35.27 -32.31
N PRO A 400 -6.81 36.09 -33.37
CA PRO A 400 -6.07 37.35 -33.54
C PRO A 400 -6.47 38.46 -32.56
#